data_AF-A0A916ZNZ2-F1
#
_entry.id   AF-A0A916ZNZ2-F1
#
_cell.length_a   1.000
_cell.length_b   1.000
_cell.length_c   1.000
_cell.angle_alpha   90.00
_cell.angle_beta   90.00
_cell.angle_gamma   90.00
#
_symmetry.space_group_name_H-M   'P 1'
#
loop_
_entity.id
_entity.type
_entity.pdbx_description
1 polymer ?
#
loop_
_entity_poly.entity_id
_entity_poly.type
_entity_poly.pdbx_seq_one_letter_code
_entity_poly.pdbx_strand_id
1 'polypeptide(L)'
;MTKRFFLVPALALIGAFSSPALAASSCDTAPAQIRQLAAVAQPDQARKALTLVNVGEKLCEAGGRGEASKKFSAAAKVLGTDMAALNTAPTAQ
;
A
#
# COMPACT_ATOMS: atom_id res chain seq x y z
N MET A 1 11.25 -24.29 -50.65
CA MET A 1 9.94 -23.90 -50.08
C MET A 1 9.63 -24.91 -48.99
N THR A 2 9.48 -24.65 -47.68
CA THR A 2 9.20 -23.43 -46.92
C THR A 2 9.54 -23.75 -45.45
N LYS A 3 10.41 -22.95 -44.82
CA LYS A 3 10.61 -22.89 -43.35
C LYS A 3 9.36 -22.29 -42.70
N ARG A 4 8.98 -22.75 -41.49
CA ARG A 4 8.24 -22.00 -40.44
C ARG A 4 8.11 -22.91 -39.21
N PHE A 5 9.12 -22.96 -38.33
CA PHE A 5 9.21 -22.17 -37.10
C PHE A 5 7.91 -22.14 -36.29
N PHE A 6 7.92 -22.95 -35.22
CA PHE A 6 7.07 -22.81 -34.03
C PHE A 6 7.03 -21.34 -33.60
N LEU A 7 5.82 -20.80 -33.44
CA LEU A 7 5.64 -19.54 -32.73
C LEU A 7 4.28 -19.59 -32.02
N VAL A 8 4.36 -19.84 -30.71
CA VAL A 8 3.28 -19.66 -29.73
C VAL A 8 3.31 -18.17 -29.36
N PRO A 9 2.28 -17.36 -29.67
CA PRO A 9 2.10 -16.10 -28.97
C PRO A 9 1.28 -16.40 -27.71
N ALA A 10 1.95 -16.41 -26.57
CA ALA A 10 1.30 -16.39 -25.27
C ALA A 10 0.41 -15.14 -25.18
N LEU A 11 -0.83 -15.39 -24.76
CA LEU A 11 -1.86 -14.39 -24.48
C LEU A 11 -1.41 -13.37 -23.41
N ALA A 12 -1.95 -12.17 -23.58
CA ALA A 12 -2.40 -11.25 -22.54
C ALA A 12 -1.34 -10.61 -21.64
N LEU A 13 -0.83 -9.46 -22.09
CA LEU A 13 -0.50 -8.34 -21.21
C LEU A 13 -1.61 -7.29 -21.33
N ILE A 14 -2.79 -7.63 -20.79
CA ILE A 14 -3.78 -6.62 -20.39
C ILE A 14 -3.39 -6.21 -18.98
N GLY A 15 -2.76 -5.05 -18.87
CA GLY A 15 -2.36 -4.47 -17.59
C GLY A 15 -1.99 -3.01 -17.80
N ALA A 16 -2.83 -2.28 -18.54
CA ALA A 16 -2.70 -0.86 -18.73
C ALA A 16 -2.68 -0.19 -17.35
N PHE A 17 -1.49 0.28 -17.03
CA PHE A 17 -1.08 1.10 -15.91
C PHE A 17 -2.02 2.30 -15.76
N SER A 18 -3.08 2.12 -14.99
CA SER A 18 -3.97 3.21 -14.55
C SER A 18 -4.69 2.70 -13.31
N SER A 19 -3.92 2.51 -12.24
CA SER A 19 -4.44 2.12 -10.96
C SER A 19 -4.92 3.38 -10.20
N PRO A 20 -6.24 3.62 -10.07
CA PRO A 20 -6.78 4.36 -8.92
C PRO A 20 -6.50 3.61 -7.59
N ALA A 21 -5.79 2.48 -7.63
CA ALA A 21 -5.39 1.69 -6.47
C ALA A 21 -4.52 2.46 -5.47
N LEU A 22 -3.90 3.60 -5.81
CA LEU A 22 -3.17 4.42 -4.83
C LEU A 22 -4.04 4.95 -3.68
N ALA A 23 -5.37 5.05 -3.88
CA ALA A 23 -6.32 5.44 -2.84
C ALA A 23 -7.19 4.27 -2.35
N ALA A 24 -7.26 3.15 -3.08
CA ALA A 24 -7.96 1.95 -2.64
C ALA A 24 -7.07 1.09 -1.73
N SER A 25 -5.79 0.92 -2.06
CA SER A 25 -4.88 0.04 -1.31
C SER A 25 -4.51 0.59 0.07
N SER A 26 -4.59 1.91 0.28
CA SER A 26 -4.22 2.51 1.56
C SER A 26 -5.14 2.10 2.71
N CYS A 27 -6.42 1.84 2.44
CA CYS A 27 -7.36 1.37 3.46
C CYS A 27 -7.22 -0.12 3.75
N ASP A 28 -6.84 -0.93 2.74
CA ASP A 28 -6.76 -2.38 2.87
C ASP A 28 -5.43 -2.85 3.46
N THR A 29 -4.29 -2.27 3.04
CA THR A 29 -2.96 -2.81 3.39
C THR A 29 -2.15 -1.91 4.32
N ALA A 30 -2.31 -0.59 4.25
CA ALA A 30 -1.51 0.33 5.06
C ALA A 30 -1.69 0.15 6.59
N PRO A 31 -2.90 -0.09 7.14
CA PRO A 31 -3.07 -0.26 8.57
C PRO A 31 -2.22 -1.42 9.11
N ALA A 32 -2.24 -2.55 8.42
CA ALA A 32 -1.49 -3.75 8.80
C ALA A 32 0.03 -3.50 8.73
N GLN A 33 0.52 -2.89 7.65
CA GLN A 33 1.95 -2.60 7.49
C GLN A 33 2.44 -1.59 8.54
N ILE A 34 1.68 -0.53 8.80
CA ILE A 34 2.05 0.47 9.82
C ILE A 34 2.03 -0.17 11.22
N ARG A 35 1.06 -1.05 11.53
CA ARG A 35 1.02 -1.79 12.79
C ARG A 35 2.26 -2.69 12.95
N GLN A 36 2.72 -3.34 11.89
CA GLN A 36 3.95 -4.15 11.91
C GLN A 36 5.19 -3.29 12.18
N LEU A 37 5.35 -2.14 11.52
CA LEU A 37 6.46 -1.24 11.83
C LEU A 37 6.37 -0.67 13.25
N ALA A 38 5.16 -0.35 13.71
CA ALA A 38 4.95 0.16 15.06
C ALA A 38 5.35 -0.87 16.14
N ALA A 39 5.29 -2.18 15.85
CA ALA A 39 5.67 -3.23 16.79
C ALA A 39 7.17 -3.23 17.14
N VAL A 40 8.02 -2.70 16.24
CA VAL A 40 9.48 -2.61 16.44
C VAL A 40 9.98 -1.17 16.66
N ALA A 41 9.08 -0.19 16.58
CA ALA A 41 9.40 1.22 16.77
C ALA A 41 9.51 1.60 18.25
N GLN A 42 10.03 2.81 18.52
CA GLN A 42 10.02 3.35 19.87
C GLN A 42 8.57 3.49 20.38
N PRO A 43 8.30 3.22 21.67
CA PRO A 43 6.94 3.15 22.21
C PRO A 43 6.14 4.45 21.99
N ASP A 44 6.81 5.60 22.02
CA ASP A 44 6.17 6.90 21.80
C ASP A 44 5.75 7.12 20.34
N GLN A 45 6.58 6.69 19.40
CA GLN A 45 6.28 6.72 17.96
C GLN A 45 5.20 5.71 17.62
N ALA A 46 5.28 4.49 18.18
CA ALA A 46 4.29 3.44 18.00
C ALA A 46 2.89 3.91 18.44
N ARG A 47 2.75 4.50 19.63
CA ARG A 47 1.47 5.04 20.12
C ARG A 47 0.88 6.09 19.18
N LYS A 48 1.70 7.04 18.72
CA LYS A 48 1.30 8.10 17.80
C LYS A 48 0.86 7.54 16.44
N ALA A 49 1.64 6.62 15.89
CA ALA A 49 1.34 5.96 14.62
C ALA A 49 0.05 5.14 14.71
N LEU A 50 -0.13 4.33 15.76
CA LEU A 50 -1.35 3.52 15.95
C LEU A 50 -2.61 4.38 16.14
N THR A 51 -2.49 5.54 16.79
CA THR A 51 -3.60 6.50 16.89
C THR A 51 -4.01 7.02 15.52
N LEU A 52 -3.03 7.39 14.68
CA LEU A 52 -3.28 7.84 13.31
C LEU A 52 -3.87 6.73 12.43
N VAL A 53 -3.42 5.49 12.61
CA VAL A 53 -3.99 4.31 11.93
C VAL A 53 -5.46 4.12 12.29
N ASN A 54 -5.81 4.14 13.58
CA ASN A 54 -7.21 4.01 14.01
C ASN A 54 -8.10 5.13 13.43
N VAL A 55 -7.60 6.36 13.35
CA VAL A 55 -8.35 7.47 12.72
C VAL A 55 -8.47 7.24 11.21
N GLY A 56 -7.41 6.78 10.56
CA GLY A 56 -7.41 6.42 9.13
C GLY A 56 -8.42 5.32 8.82
N GLU A 57 -8.49 4.26 9.63
CA GLU A 57 -9.45 3.15 9.47
C GLU A 57 -10.89 3.64 9.57
N LYS A 58 -11.22 4.48 10.57
CA LYS A 58 -12.56 5.10 10.68
C LYS A 58 -12.91 5.95 9.47
N LEU A 59 -11.94 6.67 8.91
CA LEU A 59 -12.14 7.45 7.69
C LEU A 59 -12.35 6.55 6.47
N CYS A 60 -11.67 5.40 6.40
CA CYS A 60 -11.90 4.39 5.36
C CYS A 60 -13.32 3.82 5.43
N GLU A 61 -13.79 3.47 6.62
CA GLU A 61 -15.17 2.99 6.87
C GLU A 61 -16.21 4.05 6.46
N ALA A 62 -15.91 5.33 6.70
CA ALA A 62 -16.75 6.46 6.30
C ALA A 62 -16.63 6.85 4.80
N GLY A 63 -15.84 6.13 4.00
CA GLY A 63 -15.61 6.44 2.58
C GLY A 63 -14.63 7.60 2.33
N GLY A 64 -14.07 8.20 3.37
CA GLY A 64 -13.10 9.31 3.35
C GLY A 64 -11.68 8.89 2.98
N ARG A 65 -11.50 8.15 1.88
CA ARG A 65 -10.21 7.55 1.49
C ARG A 65 -9.06 8.55 1.36
N GLY A 66 -9.34 9.77 0.85
CA GLY A 66 -8.33 10.82 0.73
C GLY A 66 -7.79 11.30 2.08
N GLU A 67 -8.68 11.48 3.06
CA GLU A 67 -8.29 11.86 4.43
C GLU A 67 -7.62 10.69 5.16
N ALA A 68 -8.09 9.46 4.94
CA ALA A 68 -7.45 8.26 5.48
C ALA A 68 -5.99 8.12 5.00
N SER A 69 -5.74 8.27 3.69
CA SER A 69 -4.37 8.25 3.14
C SER A 69 -3.45 9.30 3.76
N LYS A 70 -3.97 10.49 4.11
CA LYS A 70 -3.20 11.52 4.83
C LYS A 70 -2.83 11.05 6.24
N LYS A 71 -3.75 10.38 6.95
CA LYS A 71 -3.48 9.83 8.28
C LYS A 71 -2.44 8.70 8.24
N PHE A 72 -2.55 7.77 7.29
CA PHE A 72 -1.56 6.71 7.10
C PHE A 72 -0.19 7.26 6.71
N SER A 73 -0.16 8.29 5.86
CA SER A 73 1.09 9.02 5.52
C SER A 73 1.73 9.68 6.74
N ALA A 74 0.93 10.30 7.60
CA ALA A 74 1.43 10.88 8.85
C ALA A 74 1.95 9.79 9.81
N ALA A 75 1.27 8.64 9.89
CA ALA A 75 1.67 7.52 10.72
C ALA A 75 3.01 6.93 10.25
N ALA A 76 3.18 6.73 8.93
CA ALA A 76 4.44 6.31 8.32
C ALA A 76 5.58 7.27 8.67
N LYS A 77 5.35 8.59 8.56
CA LYS A 77 6.35 9.62 8.91
C LYS A 77 6.75 9.60 10.39
N VAL A 78 5.80 9.36 11.29
CA VAL A 78 6.09 9.21 12.73
C VAL A 78 7.01 8.01 12.99
N LEU A 79 6.90 6.95 12.19
CA LEU A 79 7.77 5.77 12.25
C LEU A 79 9.07 5.94 11.45
N GLY A 80 9.35 7.14 10.92
CA GLY A 80 10.56 7.42 10.17
C GLY A 80 10.58 6.86 8.75
N THR A 81 9.42 6.53 8.18
CA THR A 81 9.27 6.04 6.80
C THR A 81 8.23 6.86 6.03
N ASP A 82 7.93 6.46 4.81
CA ASP A 82 6.91 7.06 3.98
C ASP A 82 6.02 5.98 3.35
N MET A 83 4.81 6.38 2.92
CA MET A 83 3.85 5.45 2.34
C MET A 83 4.30 4.85 1.01
N ALA A 84 5.19 5.52 0.27
CA ALA A 84 5.73 4.96 -0.96
C ALA A 84 6.70 3.81 -0.64
N ALA A 85 7.54 3.97 0.39
CA ALA A 85 8.43 2.91 0.88
C ALA A 85 7.66 1.69 1.41
N LEU A 86 6.55 1.91 2.14
CA LEU A 86 5.67 0.83 2.60
C LEU A 86 5.08 0.01 1.44
N ASN A 87 4.74 0.67 0.33
CA ASN A 87 4.16 0.03 -0.85
C ASN A 87 5.19 -0.63 -1.79
N THR A 88 6.49 -0.42 -1.53
CA THR A 88 7.60 -1.08 -2.26
C THR A 88 8.09 -2.37 -1.60
N ALA A 89 7.55 -2.75 -0.45
CA ALA A 89 7.79 -4.07 0.12
C ALA A 89 7.33 -5.11 -0.94
N PRO A 90 8.25 -5.93 -1.48
CA PRO A 90 7.90 -6.83 -2.57
C PRO A 90 6.88 -7.82 -2.02
N THR A 91 5.68 -7.82 -2.60
CA THR A 91 4.90 -9.05 -2.67
C THR A 91 5.77 -10.01 -3.46
N ALA A 92 6.57 -10.80 -2.75
CA ALA A 92 7.25 -11.95 -3.33
C ALA A 92 6.18 -12.77 -4.05
N GLN A 93 6.24 -12.74 -5.37
CA GLN A 93 5.51 -13.63 -6.26
C GLN A 93 6.34 -14.90 -6.42
#